data_AF-A0A382FSL5-F1
#
_entry.id   AF-A0A382FSL5-F1
#
_cell.length_a   1.000
_cell.length_b   1.000
_cell.length_c   1.000
_cell.angle_alpha   90.00
_cell.angle_beta   90.00
_cell.angle_gamma   90.00
#
_symmetry.space_group_name_H-M   'P 1'
#
loop_
_entity.id
_entity.type
_entity.pdbx_description
1 polymer ?
#
loop_
_entity_poly.entity_id
_entity_poly.type
_entity_poly.pdbx_seq_one_letter_code
_entity_poly.pdbx_strand_id
1 'polypeptide(L)'
;MLLVTEPDAARLRQILTALVQGRYSRQEISSWQTAVLAEVGWHLALSTRQGYWYFYSLAHLLDKDTQGKPLLRDQDISEYIADLDGVPGVLEKNGATGLRSHQLQLDKLLWPLASYSIGALDIESATGFTAVRGVFENRNEVVQHCHLRFEADDYLLVKHLVSDDPEVFVLGSQRDQIQLQRFVHAIGL
;
A
#
# COMPACT_ATOMS: atom_id res chain seq x y z
N MET A 1 24.20 -9.23 9.37
CA MET A 1 24.39 -8.79 7.98
C MET A 1 23.39 -9.53 7.10
N LEU A 2 22.57 -8.80 6.35
CA LEU A 2 21.61 -9.38 5.40
C LEU A 2 22.36 -9.80 4.13
N LEU A 3 22.07 -11.00 3.63
CA LEU A 3 22.65 -11.50 2.38
C LEU A 3 22.14 -10.68 1.18
N VAL A 4 23.06 -10.25 0.32
CA VAL A 4 22.75 -9.51 -0.92
C VAL A 4 22.49 -10.51 -2.03
N THR A 5 21.23 -10.94 -2.13
CA THR A 5 20.72 -11.80 -3.20
C THR A 5 19.32 -11.34 -3.56
N GLU A 6 18.88 -11.70 -4.76
CA GLU A 6 17.50 -11.49 -5.18
C GLU A 6 16.51 -12.09 -4.15
N PRO A 7 15.57 -11.28 -3.61
CA PRO A 7 14.62 -11.77 -2.63
C PRO A 7 13.45 -12.48 -3.31
N ASP A 8 13.00 -13.57 -2.71
CA ASP A 8 11.68 -14.15 -2.96
C ASP A 8 10.67 -13.69 -1.89
N ALA A 9 9.40 -14.08 -2.04
CA ALA A 9 8.35 -13.73 -1.08
C ALA A 9 8.66 -14.19 0.35
N ALA A 10 9.23 -15.39 0.52
CA ALA A 10 9.55 -15.94 1.84
C ALA A 10 10.66 -15.14 2.52
N ARG A 11 11.68 -14.76 1.76
CA ARG A 11 12.79 -13.95 2.24
C ARG A 11 12.34 -12.53 2.58
N LEU A 12 11.51 -11.93 1.74
CA LEU A 12 10.94 -10.62 2.00
C LEU A 12 10.11 -10.63 3.29
N ARG A 13 9.20 -11.60 3.44
CA ARG A 13 8.41 -11.81 4.67
C ARG A 13 9.29 -11.95 5.90
N GLN A 14 10.37 -12.74 5.84
CA GLN A 14 11.31 -12.91 6.96
C GLN A 14 11.96 -11.59 7.37
N ILE A 15 12.39 -10.77 6.39
CA ILE A 15 13.03 -9.48 6.63
C ILE A 15 12.05 -8.48 7.24
N LEU A 16 10.83 -8.38 6.71
CA LEU A 16 9.78 -7.53 7.27
C LEU A 16 9.42 -7.94 8.71
N THR A 17 9.32 -9.26 8.98
CA THR A 17 9.06 -9.78 10.33
C THR A 17 10.20 -9.42 11.30
N ALA A 18 11.45 -9.54 10.84
CA ALA A 18 12.61 -9.19 11.64
C ALA A 18 12.70 -7.67 11.91
N LEU A 19 12.23 -6.82 10.98
CA LEU A 19 12.08 -5.38 11.20
C LEU A 19 11.11 -5.07 12.33
N VAL A 20 9.88 -5.61 12.25
CA VAL A 20 8.83 -5.37 13.26
C VAL A 20 9.27 -5.86 14.65
N GLN A 21 10.04 -6.94 14.71
CA GLN A 21 10.57 -7.48 15.95
C GLN A 21 11.85 -6.79 16.46
N GLY A 22 12.33 -5.74 15.78
CA GLY A 22 13.54 -5.00 16.15
C GLY A 22 14.83 -5.80 15.99
N ARG A 23 14.81 -6.92 15.25
CA ARG A 23 15.99 -7.74 14.96
C ARG A 23 16.86 -7.13 13.85
N TYR A 24 16.25 -6.34 12.98
CA TYR A 24 16.94 -5.45 12.04
C TYR A 24 16.41 -4.04 12.20
N SER A 25 17.32 -3.07 12.12
CA SER A 25 16.97 -1.66 12.04
C SER A 25 16.47 -1.29 10.64
N ARG A 26 15.73 -0.17 10.57
CA ARG A 26 15.33 0.46 9.29
C ARG A 26 16.55 0.78 8.41
N GLN A 27 17.65 1.22 9.02
CA GLN A 27 18.90 1.52 8.32
C GLN A 27 19.49 0.27 7.67
N GLU A 28 19.56 -0.84 8.41
CA GLU A 28 20.09 -2.10 7.87
C GLU A 28 19.27 -2.61 6.67
N ILE A 29 17.94 -2.50 6.73
CA ILE A 29 17.07 -2.96 5.64
C ILE A 29 17.14 -2.02 4.44
N SER A 30 17.15 -0.70 4.65
CA SER A 30 17.33 0.28 3.57
C SER A 30 18.67 0.07 2.85
N SER A 31 19.76 -0.13 3.60
CA SER A 31 21.07 -0.44 3.03
C SER A 31 21.10 -1.78 2.30
N TRP A 32 20.44 -2.81 2.84
CA TRP A 32 20.30 -4.10 2.16
C TRP A 32 19.55 -3.99 0.85
N GLN A 33 18.41 -3.29 0.83
CA GLN A 33 17.61 -3.10 -0.38
C GLN A 33 18.40 -2.36 -1.46
N THR A 34 19.15 -1.33 -1.09
CA THR A 34 20.04 -0.60 -2.00
C THR A 34 21.12 -1.53 -2.58
N ALA A 35 21.72 -2.38 -1.75
CA ALA A 35 22.74 -3.33 -2.20
C ALA A 35 22.16 -4.40 -3.14
N VAL A 36 20.94 -4.90 -2.89
CA VAL A 36 20.25 -5.84 -3.79
C VAL A 36 20.00 -5.21 -5.15
N LEU A 37 19.50 -3.97 -5.20
CA LEU A 37 19.29 -3.27 -6.47
C LEU A 37 20.61 -3.00 -7.23
N ALA A 38 21.71 -2.76 -6.51
CA ALA A 38 23.02 -2.56 -7.13
C ALA A 38 23.59 -3.84 -7.76
N GLU A 39 23.35 -5.00 -7.13
CA GLU A 39 23.86 -6.31 -7.57
C GLU A 39 22.97 -6.94 -8.65
N VAL A 40 21.65 -6.94 -8.43
CA VAL A 40 20.67 -7.67 -9.26
C VAL A 40 20.05 -6.75 -10.33
N GLY A 41 20.03 -5.44 -10.09
CA GLY A 41 19.37 -4.46 -10.93
C GLY A 41 17.90 -4.21 -10.57
N TRP A 42 17.25 -3.37 -11.36
CA TRP A 42 15.87 -2.90 -11.12
C TRP A 42 14.78 -3.90 -11.52
N HIS A 43 15.12 -5.01 -12.19
CA HIS A 43 14.15 -5.99 -12.67
C HIS A 43 14.21 -7.26 -11.83
N LEU A 44 13.61 -7.22 -10.64
CA LEU A 44 13.49 -8.39 -9.79
C LEU A 44 12.40 -9.35 -10.31
N ALA A 45 12.64 -10.64 -10.17
CA ALA A 45 11.71 -11.75 -10.42
C ALA A 45 10.66 -11.90 -9.30
N LEU A 46 10.14 -10.77 -8.79
CA LEU A 46 9.00 -10.70 -7.89
C LEU A 46 7.75 -10.29 -8.66
N SER A 47 6.69 -11.08 -8.58
CA SER A 47 5.36 -10.60 -8.95
C SER A 47 4.76 -9.68 -7.87
N THR A 48 3.71 -8.93 -8.20
CA THR A 48 2.96 -8.13 -7.23
C THR A 48 2.53 -8.97 -6.02
N ARG A 49 2.03 -10.20 -6.25
CA ARG A 49 1.61 -11.13 -5.18
C ARG A 49 2.77 -11.63 -4.31
N GLN A 50 4.00 -11.56 -4.81
CA GLN A 50 5.20 -11.93 -4.07
C GLN A 50 5.82 -10.73 -3.33
N GLY A 51 5.16 -9.56 -3.38
CA GLY A 51 5.60 -8.37 -2.67
C GLY A 51 6.54 -7.47 -3.47
N TYR A 52 6.44 -7.47 -4.80
CA TYR A 52 7.18 -6.54 -5.67
C TYR A 52 7.10 -5.10 -5.12
N TRP A 53 5.90 -4.56 -4.93
CA TRP A 53 5.71 -3.20 -4.38
C TRP A 53 6.28 -3.02 -2.97
N TYR A 54 6.20 -4.06 -2.13
CA TYR A 54 6.72 -4.02 -0.76
C TYR A 54 8.23 -3.91 -0.75
N PHE A 55 8.92 -4.61 -1.65
CA PHE A 55 10.37 -4.48 -1.79
C PHE A 55 10.80 -3.04 -2.16
N TYR A 56 10.18 -2.42 -3.18
CA TYR A 56 10.54 -1.05 -3.56
C TYR A 56 10.15 -0.02 -2.51
N SER A 57 9.07 -0.27 -1.76
CA SER A 57 8.69 0.59 -0.63
C SER A 57 9.81 0.67 0.42
N LEU A 58 10.65 -0.36 0.57
CA LEU A 58 11.74 -0.34 1.56
C LEU A 58 12.80 0.75 1.31
N ALA A 59 12.90 1.29 0.10
CA ALA A 59 13.75 2.45 -0.19
C ALA A 59 13.37 3.67 0.69
N HIS A 60 12.11 3.75 1.13
CA HIS A 60 11.56 4.86 1.89
C HIS A 60 11.49 4.61 3.41
N LEU A 61 12.14 3.56 3.92
CA LEU A 61 12.13 3.25 5.36
C LEU A 61 12.73 4.34 6.25
N LEU A 62 13.67 5.11 5.70
CA LEU A 62 14.37 6.20 6.38
C LEU A 62 13.73 7.57 6.14
N ASP A 63 12.81 7.65 5.17
CA ASP A 63 12.11 8.88 4.84
C ASP A 63 11.19 9.27 5.99
N LYS A 64 10.99 10.59 6.12
CA LYS A 64 10.17 11.19 7.16
C LYS A 64 9.09 12.07 6.53
N ASP A 65 7.94 12.10 7.18
CA ASP A 65 6.90 13.07 6.87
C ASP A 65 7.29 14.49 7.35
N THR A 66 6.43 15.46 7.05
CA THR A 66 6.61 16.88 7.43
C THR A 66 6.66 17.10 8.94
N GLN A 67 6.21 16.13 9.75
CA GLN A 67 6.28 16.14 11.21
C GLN A 67 7.53 15.42 11.76
N GLY A 68 8.41 14.94 10.87
CA GLY A 68 9.62 14.20 11.25
C GLY A 68 9.37 12.76 11.68
N LYS A 69 8.14 12.25 11.52
CA LYS A 69 7.79 10.85 11.80
C LYS A 69 8.13 9.98 10.59
N PRO A 70 8.36 8.68 10.79
CA PRO A 70 8.44 7.72 9.70
C PRO A 70 7.39 7.89 8.59
N LEU A 71 7.84 8.02 7.33
CA LEU A 71 6.94 8.04 6.18
C LEU A 71 6.20 6.71 6.06
N LEU A 72 6.95 5.59 6.05
CA LEU A 72 6.40 4.25 6.25
C LEU A 72 6.30 3.94 7.74
N ARG A 73 5.09 3.62 8.20
CA ARG A 73 4.77 3.29 9.61
C ARG A 73 5.00 1.81 9.86
N ASP A 74 5.17 1.43 11.12
CA ASP A 74 5.31 0.00 11.49
C ASP A 74 4.01 -0.79 11.23
N GLN A 75 2.86 -0.10 11.24
CA GLN A 75 1.57 -0.64 10.79
C GLN A 75 1.61 -1.02 9.30
N ASP A 76 2.22 -0.19 8.44
CA ASP A 76 2.32 -0.47 7.01
C ASP A 76 3.14 -1.76 6.77
N ILE A 77 4.24 -1.93 7.50
CA ILE A 77 5.07 -3.14 7.45
C ILE A 77 4.29 -4.37 7.94
N SER A 78 3.47 -4.22 8.97
CA SER A 78 2.62 -5.30 9.49
C SER A 78 1.55 -5.72 8.46
N GLU A 79 0.97 -4.76 7.74
CA GLU A 79 0.03 -5.02 6.66
C GLU A 79 0.69 -5.71 5.46
N TYR A 80 1.94 -5.36 5.12
CA TYR A 80 2.70 -6.09 4.08
C TYR A 80 2.90 -7.56 4.45
N ILE A 81 3.22 -7.86 5.72
CA ILE A 81 3.39 -9.23 6.20
C ILE A 81 2.04 -9.97 6.11
N ALA A 82 0.95 -9.34 6.54
CA ALA A 82 -0.39 -9.94 6.48
C ALA A 82 -0.82 -10.23 5.03
N ASP A 83 -0.51 -9.34 4.08
CA ASP A 83 -0.78 -9.59 2.66
C ASP A 83 0.05 -10.77 2.11
N LEU A 84 1.35 -10.82 2.41
CA LEU A 84 2.23 -11.93 2.01
C LEU A 84 1.81 -13.27 2.63
N ASP A 85 1.21 -13.25 3.82
CA ASP A 85 0.66 -14.42 4.50
C ASP A 85 -0.73 -14.82 3.98
N GLY A 86 -1.31 -14.06 3.05
CA GLY A 86 -2.64 -14.31 2.51
C GLY A 86 -3.75 -14.10 3.53
N VAL A 87 -3.51 -13.28 4.56
CA VAL A 87 -4.52 -12.94 5.56
C VAL A 87 -5.52 -11.98 4.93
N PRO A 88 -6.82 -12.31 4.85
CA PRO A 88 -7.80 -11.42 4.22
C PRO A 88 -8.04 -10.16 5.05
N GLY A 89 -8.37 -9.05 4.38
CA GLY A 89 -8.94 -7.87 5.03
C GLY A 89 -10.25 -8.23 5.72
N VAL A 90 -10.47 -7.69 6.93
CA VAL A 90 -11.56 -8.15 7.82
C VAL A 90 -12.61 -7.09 8.13
N LEU A 91 -12.38 -5.83 7.74
CA LEU A 91 -13.33 -4.76 8.07
C LEU A 91 -14.46 -4.72 7.04
N GLU A 92 -15.70 -4.84 7.51
CA GLU A 92 -16.90 -4.58 6.73
C GLU A 92 -17.69 -3.44 7.37
N LYS A 93 -18.08 -2.44 6.56
CA LYS A 93 -18.82 -1.26 7.00
C LYS A 93 -19.74 -0.81 5.88
N ASN A 94 -21.04 -0.66 6.18
CA ASN A 94 -22.06 -0.18 5.24
C ASN A 94 -22.07 -0.92 3.89
N GLY A 95 -21.76 -2.23 3.87
CA GLY A 95 -21.68 -3.04 2.65
C GLY A 95 -20.38 -2.90 1.86
N ALA A 96 -19.44 -2.06 2.30
CA ALA A 96 -18.08 -2.01 1.79
C ALA A 96 -17.15 -2.88 2.64
N THR A 97 -16.29 -3.66 1.99
CA THR A 97 -15.32 -4.57 2.61
C THR A 97 -13.90 -4.11 2.31
N GLY A 98 -13.05 -4.03 3.35
CA GLY A 98 -11.61 -3.83 3.22
C GLY A 98 -10.93 -5.05 2.61
N LEU A 99 -10.13 -4.82 1.58
CA LEU A 99 -9.34 -5.85 0.91
C LEU A 99 -7.84 -5.61 1.15
N ARG A 100 -7.05 -6.68 1.02
CA ARG A 100 -5.61 -6.56 0.79
C ARG A 100 -5.26 -6.82 -0.68
N SER A 101 -4.04 -6.47 -1.08
CA SER A 101 -3.58 -6.51 -2.47
C SER A 101 -3.69 -7.91 -3.09
N HIS A 102 -3.43 -8.99 -2.34
CA HIS A 102 -3.60 -10.36 -2.84
C HIS A 102 -5.06 -10.75 -3.15
N GLN A 103 -6.05 -10.05 -2.60
CA GLN A 103 -7.48 -10.29 -2.83
C GLN A 103 -8.04 -9.56 -4.06
N LEU A 104 -7.25 -8.65 -4.63
CA LEU A 104 -7.66 -7.87 -5.79
C LEU A 104 -7.72 -8.73 -7.05
N GLN A 105 -8.74 -8.45 -7.85
CA GLN A 105 -8.82 -8.90 -9.23
C GLN A 105 -7.92 -8.01 -10.12
N LEU A 106 -6.62 -8.34 -10.19
CA LEU A 106 -5.61 -7.59 -10.95
C LEU A 106 -5.81 -7.67 -12.48
N ASP A 107 -6.79 -8.43 -12.97
CA ASP A 107 -7.18 -8.51 -14.37
C ASP A 107 -8.02 -7.30 -14.83
N LYS A 108 -8.53 -6.48 -13.90
CA LYS A 108 -9.32 -5.29 -14.21
C LYS A 108 -8.49 -4.02 -14.07
N LEU A 109 -8.43 -3.24 -15.15
CA LEU A 109 -7.90 -1.87 -15.14
C LEU A 109 -8.79 -0.97 -14.26
N LEU A 110 -8.18 -0.31 -13.27
CA LEU A 110 -8.84 0.69 -12.45
C LEU A 110 -8.58 2.08 -13.03
N TRP A 111 -9.66 2.79 -13.37
CA TRP A 111 -9.60 4.15 -13.92
C TRP A 111 -9.87 5.17 -12.81
N PRO A 112 -9.26 6.36 -12.84
CA PRO A 112 -9.67 7.45 -11.96
C PRO A 112 -11.12 7.83 -12.26
N LEU A 113 -12.00 7.67 -11.27
CA LEU A 113 -13.43 7.93 -11.40
C LEU A 113 -13.81 9.31 -10.84
N ALA A 114 -13.21 9.69 -9.71
CA ALA A 114 -13.44 10.96 -9.03
C ALA A 114 -12.30 11.28 -8.05
N SER A 115 -12.24 12.53 -7.60
CA SER A 115 -11.43 12.95 -6.45
C SER A 115 -12.32 13.62 -5.40
N TYR A 116 -11.97 13.46 -4.13
CA TYR A 116 -12.68 14.01 -2.98
C TYR A 116 -11.71 14.68 -2.04
N SER A 117 -12.04 15.88 -1.56
CA SER A 117 -11.23 16.57 -0.57
C SER A 117 -11.51 16.02 0.82
N ILE A 118 -10.48 15.49 1.49
CA ILE A 118 -10.55 15.03 2.89
C ILE A 118 -9.76 15.96 3.84
N GLY A 119 -9.33 17.11 3.35
CA GLY A 119 -8.53 18.08 4.09
C GLY A 119 -7.22 17.49 4.61
N ALA A 120 -6.93 17.75 5.89
CA ALA A 120 -5.72 17.24 6.55
C ALA A 120 -5.83 15.78 7.01
N LEU A 121 -6.98 15.12 6.83
CA LEU A 121 -7.16 13.72 7.21
C LEU A 121 -6.40 12.80 6.25
N ASP A 122 -6.03 11.63 6.75
CA ASP A 122 -5.58 10.51 5.92
C ASP A 122 -6.76 9.58 5.59
N ILE A 123 -6.58 8.64 4.66
CA ILE A 123 -7.68 7.78 4.17
C ILE A 123 -8.30 6.99 5.33
N GLU A 124 -7.49 6.48 6.24
CA GLU A 124 -7.95 5.69 7.38
C GLU A 124 -8.77 6.53 8.36
N SER A 125 -8.33 7.75 8.66
CA SER A 125 -9.09 8.68 9.52
C SER A 125 -10.39 9.16 8.88
N ALA A 126 -10.42 9.34 7.55
CA ALA A 126 -11.60 9.80 6.83
C ALA A 126 -12.65 8.69 6.66
N THR A 127 -12.22 7.46 6.36
CA THR A 127 -13.14 6.38 5.97
C THR A 127 -13.35 5.32 7.05
N GLY A 128 -12.40 5.20 7.98
CA GLY A 128 -12.33 4.13 8.98
C GLY A 128 -11.74 2.82 8.45
N PHE A 129 -11.38 2.73 7.16
CA PHE A 129 -10.74 1.55 6.58
C PHE A 129 -9.23 1.64 6.67
N THR A 130 -8.58 0.53 7.03
CA THR A 130 -7.11 0.45 7.07
C THR A 130 -6.52 0.84 5.73
N ALA A 131 -5.67 1.86 5.76
CA ALA A 131 -4.96 2.34 4.59
C ALA A 131 -3.46 2.10 4.80
N VAL A 132 -2.79 1.66 3.74
CA VAL A 132 -1.38 1.28 3.76
C VAL A 132 -0.60 2.32 2.98
N ARG A 133 0.65 2.60 3.39
CA ARG A 133 1.58 3.47 2.64
C ARG A 133 2.55 2.60 1.88
N GLY A 134 2.89 2.97 0.66
CA GLY A 134 3.86 2.22 -0.15
C GLY A 134 4.01 2.81 -1.54
N VAL A 135 4.95 2.25 -2.30
CA VAL A 135 5.18 2.62 -3.69
C VAL A 135 4.27 1.79 -4.60
N PHE A 136 3.56 2.47 -5.51
CA PHE A 136 2.84 1.87 -6.63
C PHE A 136 3.58 2.21 -7.93
N GLU A 137 3.83 1.18 -8.75
CA GLU A 137 4.47 1.31 -10.07
C GLU A 137 5.88 1.95 -10.05
N ASN A 138 6.48 2.18 -11.23
CA ASN A 138 7.88 2.61 -11.40
C ASN A 138 8.20 4.04 -10.96
N ARG A 139 7.24 4.79 -10.38
CA ARG A 139 7.42 6.22 -10.09
C ARG A 139 8.17 6.50 -8.79
N ASN A 140 8.43 5.48 -7.95
CA ASN A 140 9.10 5.59 -6.66
C ASN A 140 8.50 6.67 -5.73
N GLU A 141 7.20 6.94 -5.88
CA GLU A 141 6.49 7.86 -4.99
C GLU A 141 5.68 7.05 -3.99
N VAL A 142 5.79 7.42 -2.70
CA VAL A 142 5.00 6.80 -1.64
C VAL A 142 3.62 7.43 -1.61
N VAL A 143 2.61 6.61 -1.82
CA VAL A 143 1.20 6.96 -1.68
C VAL A 143 0.60 6.23 -0.49
N GLN A 144 -0.45 6.80 0.09
CA GLN A 144 -1.37 6.05 0.92
C GLN A 144 -2.46 5.45 0.03
N HIS A 145 -2.81 4.19 0.25
CA HIS A 145 -3.82 3.51 -0.52
C HIS A 145 -4.71 2.61 0.34
N CYS A 146 -5.95 2.43 -0.09
CA CYS A 146 -6.90 1.52 0.54
C CYS A 146 -7.67 0.76 -0.54
N HIS A 147 -7.72 -0.56 -0.41
CA HIS A 147 -8.42 -1.42 -1.33
C HIS A 147 -9.78 -1.82 -0.75
N LEU A 148 -10.83 -1.66 -1.53
CA LEU A 148 -12.19 -1.84 -1.07
C LEU A 148 -13.00 -2.63 -2.09
N ARG A 149 -13.95 -3.43 -1.62
CA ARG A 149 -15.01 -4.01 -2.43
C ARG A 149 -16.35 -3.48 -1.98
N PHE A 150 -17.18 -3.05 -2.91
CA PHE A 150 -18.56 -2.70 -2.64
C PHE A 150 -19.44 -3.42 -3.66
N GLU A 151 -20.37 -4.23 -3.15
CA GLU A 151 -21.13 -5.18 -3.97
C GLU A 151 -20.19 -6.10 -4.78
N ALA A 152 -20.20 -6.00 -6.11
CA ALA A 152 -19.37 -6.83 -6.99
C ALA A 152 -18.12 -6.10 -7.55
N ASP A 153 -17.91 -4.84 -7.16
CA ASP A 153 -16.91 -3.96 -7.74
C ASP A 153 -15.75 -3.69 -6.77
N ASP A 154 -14.53 -3.72 -7.31
CA ASP A 154 -13.30 -3.37 -6.61
C ASP A 154 -12.97 -1.89 -6.84
N TYR A 155 -12.63 -1.20 -5.76
CA TYR A 155 -12.23 0.19 -5.72
C TYR A 155 -10.88 0.34 -5.05
N LEU A 156 -10.14 1.37 -5.47
CA LEU A 156 -8.86 1.76 -4.89
C LEU A 156 -8.90 3.24 -4.55
N LEU A 157 -8.69 3.56 -3.27
CA LEU A 157 -8.46 4.92 -2.82
C LEU A 157 -6.96 5.20 -2.84
N VAL A 158 -6.53 6.32 -3.43
CA VAL A 158 -5.11 6.73 -3.45
C VAL A 158 -5.00 8.17 -2.99
N LYS A 159 -4.07 8.44 -2.08
CA LYS A 159 -3.70 9.78 -1.65
C LYS A 159 -2.18 9.95 -1.73
N HIS A 160 -1.73 11.03 -2.35
CA HIS A 160 -0.32 11.41 -2.36
C HIS A 160 0.07 12.02 -1.00
N LEU A 161 1.25 11.65 -0.48
CA LEU A 161 1.71 12.08 0.84
C LEU A 161 2.58 13.33 0.81
N VAL A 162 3.13 13.68 -0.36
CA VAL A 162 4.16 14.73 -0.51
C VAL A 162 3.57 16.03 -1.06
N SER A 163 2.37 16.00 -1.62
CA SER A 163 1.64 17.21 -2.01
C SER A 163 0.82 17.72 -0.83
N ASP A 164 0.69 19.05 -0.71
CA ASP A 164 -0.35 19.69 0.12
C ASP A 164 -1.77 19.42 -0.42
N ASP A 165 -1.92 18.39 -1.26
CA ASP A 165 -3.15 18.03 -1.93
C ASP A 165 -4.10 17.36 -0.93
N PRO A 166 -5.23 17.99 -0.61
CA PRO A 166 -6.20 17.41 0.31
C PRO A 166 -6.99 16.28 -0.35
N GLU A 167 -6.74 15.94 -1.61
CA GLU A 167 -7.54 15.01 -2.37
C GLU A 167 -7.17 13.54 -2.16
N VAL A 168 -8.21 12.71 -2.10
CA VAL A 168 -8.14 11.26 -2.31
C VAL A 168 -8.77 10.94 -3.66
N PHE A 169 -8.05 10.21 -4.49
CA PHE A 169 -8.53 9.71 -5.76
C PHE A 169 -9.24 8.39 -5.57
N VAL A 170 -10.43 8.26 -6.14
CA VAL A 170 -11.20 7.01 -6.20
C VAL A 170 -11.01 6.40 -7.57
N LEU A 171 -10.40 5.22 -7.61
CA LEU A 171 -10.19 4.45 -8.82
C LEU A 171 -11.12 3.22 -8.81
N GLY A 172 -11.62 2.82 -9.98
CA GLY A 172 -12.52 1.68 -10.13
C GLY A 172 -12.64 1.20 -11.57
N SER A 173 -13.18 0.01 -11.79
CA SER A 173 -13.38 -0.54 -13.14
C SER A 173 -14.68 -0.09 -13.80
N GLN A 174 -15.69 0.31 -13.02
CA GLN A 174 -17.02 0.68 -13.50
C GLN A 174 -17.21 2.21 -13.48
N ARG A 175 -17.70 2.77 -14.59
CA ARG A 175 -17.97 4.22 -14.75
C ARG A 175 -19.40 4.63 -14.41
N ASP A 176 -20.15 3.77 -13.72
CA ASP A 176 -21.51 4.07 -13.26
C ASP A 176 -21.44 5.07 -12.09
N GLN A 177 -21.96 6.27 -12.35
CA GLN A 177 -21.95 7.37 -11.38
C GLN A 177 -22.89 7.13 -10.18
N ILE A 178 -24.00 6.42 -10.37
CA ILE A 178 -24.92 6.10 -9.28
C ILE A 178 -24.24 5.10 -8.33
N GLN A 179 -23.59 4.10 -8.89
CA GLN A 179 -22.83 3.12 -8.10
C GLN A 179 -21.67 3.78 -7.35
N LEU A 180 -20.93 4.67 -8.02
CA LEU A 180 -19.86 5.44 -7.39
C LEU A 180 -20.36 6.28 -6.21
N GLN A 181 -21.48 6.98 -6.37
CA GLN A 181 -22.08 7.78 -5.30
C GLN A 181 -22.51 6.92 -4.10
N ARG A 182 -23.09 5.73 -4.34
CA ARG A 182 -23.45 4.78 -3.29
C ARG A 182 -22.22 4.28 -2.53
N PHE A 183 -21.17 3.93 -3.27
CA PHE A 183 -19.90 3.49 -2.69
C PHE A 183 -19.28 4.59 -1.81
N VAL A 184 -19.15 5.81 -2.34
CA VAL A 184 -18.58 6.98 -1.65
C VAL A 184 -19.35 7.27 -0.35
N HIS A 185 -20.69 7.26 -0.42
CA HIS A 185 -21.53 7.41 0.76
C HIS A 185 -21.31 6.28 1.79
N ALA A 186 -21.16 5.03 1.34
CA ALA A 186 -20.95 3.89 2.24
C ALA A 186 -19.64 4.01 3.04
N ILE A 187 -18.58 4.53 2.41
CA ILE A 187 -17.27 4.71 3.03
C ILE A 187 -17.13 6.03 3.80
N GLY A 188 -18.11 6.94 3.66
CA GLY A 188 -18.17 8.20 4.39
C GLY A 188 -17.37 9.34 3.77
N LEU A 189 -17.15 9.29 2.45
CA LEU A 189 -16.58 10.39 1.65
C LEU A 189 -17.68 11.25 1.00
#